data_AF-A0A3M5SRH2-F1
#
_entry.id   AF-A0A3M5SRH2-F1
#
_cell.length_a   1.000
_cell.length_b   1.000
_cell.length_c   1.000
_cell.angle_alpha   90.00
_cell.angle_beta   90.00
_cell.angle_gamma   90.00
#
_symmetry.space_group_name_H-M   'P 1'
#
loop_
_entity.id
_entity.type
_entity.pdbx_description
1 polymer ?
#
loop_
_entity_poly.entity_id
_entity_poly.type
_entity_poly.pdbx_seq_one_letter_code
_entity_poly.pdbx_strand_id
1 'polypeptide(L)'
;MTDSSEKLLPVEESLEKPHLPTAEDQHTFEHAMQLQRDRALGAAFAHRCLTAVLWMAPALVLSVSVNGYLGWQVAHPPVKYFAAEGGRVTKIIPTDKPGHSRRDVSAFGADTIRQSFTLDFVHYRDQMTQLGERYSEVGFQDYYKALVASNLLKAVKDQRMNLWVDVGPGVIRGSGTIGDKFAWEYQYPVTLKLDGQQSGSPPQRFIFTLRIQQTDVRVKNAGLEVTQVITTNAN
;
A
#
# COMPACT_ATOMS: atom_id res chain seq x y z
N MET A 1 95.70 9.11 -87.48
CA MET A 1 95.41 7.83 -88.15
C MET A 1 93.97 7.49 -87.81
N THR A 2 93.14 7.37 -88.85
CA THR A 2 91.81 6.70 -88.93
C THR A 2 90.66 7.25 -88.06
N ASP A 3 89.56 7.76 -88.65
CA ASP A 3 88.44 7.04 -89.30
C ASP A 3 87.58 6.32 -88.22
N SER A 4 86.25 6.40 -88.11
CA SER A 4 85.20 6.60 -89.10
C SER A 4 83.88 7.00 -88.41
N SER A 5 82.96 7.50 -89.23
CA SER A 5 81.55 7.74 -88.90
C SER A 5 80.78 6.43 -88.71
N GLU A 6 79.81 6.40 -87.80
CA GLU A 6 78.51 5.83 -88.17
C GLU A 6 77.37 6.46 -87.34
N LYS A 7 76.48 7.15 -88.05
CA LYS A 7 75.18 7.62 -87.57
C LYS A 7 74.23 6.43 -87.51
N LEU A 8 73.44 6.36 -86.44
CA LEU A 8 72.06 5.85 -86.49
C LEU A 8 71.22 6.55 -85.42
N LEU A 9 70.33 7.43 -85.87
CA LEU A 9 69.08 7.82 -85.21
C LEU A 9 67.97 6.87 -85.75
N PRO A 10 66.77 6.72 -85.14
CA PRO A 10 66.01 7.62 -84.24
C PRO A 10 65.38 6.89 -83.01
N VAL A 11 64.76 7.53 -82.02
CA VAL A 11 63.34 7.96 -81.93
C VAL A 11 63.15 8.66 -80.58
N GLU A 12 62.30 9.69 -80.58
CA GLU A 12 61.88 10.49 -79.44
C GLU A 12 61.38 9.70 -78.23
N GLU A 13 61.84 10.09 -77.05
CA GLU A 13 60.98 10.09 -75.86
C GLU A 13 61.19 11.45 -75.17
N SER A 14 60.22 12.33 -75.37
CA SER A 14 60.10 13.63 -74.72
C SER A 14 60.01 13.44 -73.21
N LEU A 15 61.15 13.43 -72.52
CA LEU A 15 61.17 13.54 -71.06
C LEU A 15 60.96 15.00 -70.68
N GLU A 16 59.69 15.30 -70.45
CA GLU A 16 59.17 16.50 -69.81
C GLU A 16 60.04 16.87 -68.60
N LYS A 17 60.63 18.08 -68.64
CA LYS A 17 61.38 18.64 -67.51
C LYS A 17 60.42 18.75 -66.31
N PRO A 18 60.88 18.49 -65.08
CA PRO A 18 60.03 18.67 -63.90
C PRO A 18 59.52 20.12 -63.88
N HIS A 19 58.22 20.31 -64.04
CA HIS A 19 57.61 21.63 -63.98
C HIS A 19 57.85 22.15 -62.55
N LEU A 20 58.59 23.25 -62.44
CA LEU A 20 58.68 23.99 -61.19
C LEU A 20 57.33 24.69 -60.98
N PRO A 21 56.75 24.66 -59.77
CA PRO A 21 55.44 25.25 -59.50
C PRO A 21 55.46 26.73 -59.84
N THR A 22 54.56 27.13 -60.74
CA THR A 22 54.36 28.51 -61.15
C THR A 22 53.67 29.28 -60.00
N ALA A 23 53.77 30.61 -59.96
CA ALA A 23 53.14 31.42 -58.91
C ALA A 23 51.60 31.19 -58.82
N GLU A 24 50.97 30.82 -59.93
CA GLU A 24 49.56 30.43 -60.03
C GLU A 24 49.29 29.06 -59.37
N ASP A 25 50.20 28.10 -59.49
CA ASP A 25 50.10 26.77 -58.84
C ASP A 25 50.22 26.88 -57.31
N GLN A 26 51.06 27.79 -56.83
CA GLN A 26 51.19 28.05 -55.40
C GLN A 26 49.91 28.67 -54.82
N HIS A 27 49.30 29.62 -55.53
CA HIS A 27 48.06 30.26 -55.10
C HIS A 27 46.86 29.29 -55.14
N THR A 28 46.78 28.43 -56.17
CA THR A 28 45.74 27.39 -56.24
C THR A 28 45.91 26.33 -55.15
N PHE A 29 47.15 25.96 -54.81
CA PHE A 29 47.43 25.07 -53.69
C PHE A 29 47.03 25.68 -52.34
N GLU A 30 47.36 26.95 -52.09
CA GLU A 30 46.94 27.66 -50.88
C GLU A 30 45.42 27.77 -50.77
N HIS A 31 44.73 28.09 -51.86
CA HIS A 31 43.27 28.13 -51.92
C HIS A 31 42.65 26.75 -51.69
N ALA A 32 43.22 25.68 -52.26
CA ALA A 32 42.78 24.30 -52.03
C ALA A 32 42.98 23.87 -50.57
N MET A 33 44.10 24.25 -49.94
CA MET A 33 44.37 24.00 -48.52
C MET A 33 43.38 24.75 -47.61
N GLN A 34 43.05 26.00 -47.92
CA GLN A 34 42.05 26.78 -47.19
C GLN A 34 40.66 26.13 -47.28
N LEU A 35 40.22 25.74 -48.48
CA LEU A 35 38.97 25.00 -48.71
C LEU A 35 38.92 23.68 -47.93
N GLN A 36 40.03 22.94 -47.86
CA GLN A 36 40.11 21.71 -47.09
C GLN A 36 40.00 21.98 -45.58
N ARG A 37 40.63 23.05 -45.08
CA ARG A 37 40.58 23.46 -43.66
C ARG A 37 39.17 23.85 -43.23
N ASP A 38 38.47 24.62 -44.06
CA ASP A 38 37.09 25.04 -43.81
C ASP A 38 36.12 23.84 -43.81
N ARG A 39 36.30 22.90 -44.75
CA ARG A 39 35.54 21.64 -44.78
C ARG A 39 35.80 20.77 -43.55
N ALA A 40 37.04 20.68 -43.10
CA ALA A 40 37.41 19.89 -41.92
C ALA A 40 36.83 20.46 -40.62
N LEU A 41 36.83 21.79 -40.47
CA LEU A 41 36.20 22.48 -39.34
C LEU A 41 34.68 22.29 -39.35
N GLY A 42 34.05 22.43 -40.52
CA GLY A 42 32.62 22.16 -40.69
C GLY A 42 32.23 20.72 -40.34
N ALA A 43 33.03 19.74 -40.77
CA ALA A 43 32.79 18.33 -40.49
C ALA A 43 32.95 17.98 -38.99
N ALA A 44 34.00 18.49 -38.34
CA ALA A 44 34.23 18.26 -36.91
C ALA A 44 33.15 18.92 -36.04
N PHE A 45 32.72 20.13 -36.41
CA PHE A 45 31.61 20.82 -35.75
C PHE A 45 30.28 20.08 -35.96
N ALA A 46 29.98 19.66 -37.19
CA ALA A 46 28.78 18.89 -37.51
C ALA A 46 28.72 17.57 -36.73
N HIS A 47 29.86 16.88 -36.55
CA HIS A 47 29.91 15.64 -35.77
C HIS A 47 29.63 15.86 -34.28
N ARG A 48 30.13 16.96 -33.69
CA ARG A 48 29.84 17.34 -32.30
C ARG A 48 28.37 17.73 -32.10
N CYS A 49 27.78 18.46 -33.05
CA CYS A 49 26.36 18.79 -33.01
C CYS A 49 25.49 17.54 -33.19
N LEU A 50 25.86 16.63 -34.09
CA LEU A 50 25.14 15.38 -34.30
C LEU A 50 25.18 14.49 -33.05
N THR A 51 26.35 14.34 -32.44
CA THR A 51 26.49 13.57 -31.18
C THR A 51 25.70 14.21 -30.04
N ALA A 52 25.70 15.54 -29.91
CA ALA A 52 24.88 16.24 -28.92
C ALA A 52 23.38 16.01 -29.16
N VAL A 53 22.90 16.09 -30.39
CA VAL A 53 21.49 15.82 -30.75
C VAL A 53 21.10 14.37 -30.45
N LEU A 54 21.99 13.42 -30.75
CA LEU A 54 21.77 11.99 -30.48
C LEU A 54 21.63 11.68 -28.98
N TRP A 55 22.29 12.44 -28.10
CA TRP A 55 22.14 12.29 -26.65
C TRP A 55 20.96 13.09 -26.08
N MET A 56 20.66 14.26 -26.65
CA MET A 56 19.57 15.12 -26.18
C MET A 56 18.18 14.55 -26.51
N ALA A 57 18.03 13.89 -27.66
CA ALA A 57 16.76 13.27 -28.06
C ALA A 57 16.24 12.23 -27.05
N PRO A 58 17.01 11.20 -26.64
CA PRO A 58 16.55 10.23 -25.64
C PRO A 58 16.38 10.87 -24.25
N ALA A 59 17.22 11.83 -23.87
CA ALA A 59 17.09 12.55 -22.61
C ALA A 59 15.77 13.34 -22.52
N LEU A 60 15.34 13.95 -23.62
CA LEU A 60 14.06 14.66 -23.70
C LEU A 60 12.88 13.69 -23.59
N VAL A 61 12.94 12.56 -24.30
CA VAL A 61 11.89 11.52 -24.24
C VAL A 61 11.75 11.00 -22.81
N LEU A 62 12.86 10.68 -22.14
CA LEU A 62 12.85 10.24 -20.74
C LEU A 62 12.23 11.29 -19.83
N SER A 63 12.61 12.56 -19.99
CA SER A 63 12.05 13.67 -19.20
C SER A 63 10.53 13.78 -19.38
N VAL A 64 10.03 13.73 -20.62
CA VAL A 64 8.59 13.80 -20.89
C VAL A 64 7.85 12.60 -20.30
N SER A 65 8.41 11.39 -20.41
CA SER A 65 7.82 10.18 -19.81
C SER A 65 7.72 10.28 -18.28
N VAL A 66 8.77 10.77 -17.62
CA VAL A 66 8.79 10.96 -16.16
C VAL A 66 7.74 11.99 -15.73
N ASN A 67 7.66 13.12 -16.44
CA ASN A 67 6.64 14.13 -16.16
C ASN A 67 5.21 13.61 -16.37
N GLY A 68 4.98 12.82 -17.43
CA GLY A 68 3.69 12.17 -17.68
C GLY A 68 3.31 11.17 -16.57
N TYR A 69 4.28 10.37 -16.12
CA TYR A 69 4.08 9.45 -14.99
C TYR A 69 3.75 10.18 -13.69
N LEU A 70 4.50 11.23 -13.36
CA LEU A 70 4.24 12.09 -12.20
C LEU A 70 2.86 12.76 -12.30
N GLY A 71 2.49 13.28 -13.47
CA GLY A 71 1.17 13.86 -13.72
C GLY A 71 0.05 12.84 -13.54
N TRP A 72 0.22 11.62 -14.03
CA TRP A 72 -0.74 10.53 -13.83
C TRP A 72 -0.88 10.15 -12.35
N GLN A 73 0.24 10.09 -11.62
CA GLN A 73 0.26 9.83 -10.18
C GLN A 73 -0.43 10.93 -9.37
N VAL A 74 -0.35 12.19 -9.82
CA VAL A 74 -1.06 13.33 -9.21
C VAL A 74 -2.55 13.32 -9.56
N ALA A 75 -2.92 12.94 -10.78
CA ALA A 75 -4.31 12.87 -11.24
C ALA A 75 -5.08 11.65 -10.67
N HIS A 76 -4.38 10.55 -10.40
CA HIS A 76 -4.92 9.36 -9.73
C HIS A 76 -4.25 9.19 -8.35
N PRO A 77 -4.47 10.14 -7.41
CA PRO A 77 -3.92 9.97 -6.08
C PRO A 77 -4.52 8.70 -5.49
N PRO A 78 -3.71 7.77 -4.94
CA PRO A 78 -4.25 6.70 -4.12
C PRO A 78 -4.93 7.38 -2.93
N VAL A 79 -6.26 7.36 -2.90
CA VAL A 79 -7.11 7.97 -1.88
C VAL A 79 -6.66 7.51 -0.50
N LYS A 80 -5.85 8.34 0.17
CA LYS A 80 -5.40 8.16 1.55
C LYS A 80 -6.24 9.09 2.40
N TYR A 81 -7.29 8.56 2.98
CA TYR A 81 -8.12 9.30 3.93
C TYR A 81 -7.38 9.39 5.27
N PHE A 82 -7.14 10.61 5.73
CA PHE A 82 -6.57 10.92 7.03
C PHE A 82 -7.71 11.42 7.93
N ALA A 83 -7.94 10.76 9.07
CA ALA A 83 -8.67 11.38 10.17
C ALA A 83 -7.65 12.03 11.09
N ALA A 84 -7.85 13.31 11.40
CA ALA A 84 -7.06 14.04 12.37
C ALA A 84 -7.88 14.18 13.65
N GLU A 85 -7.46 13.51 14.71
CA GLU A 85 -7.94 13.77 16.06
C GLU A 85 -6.75 13.77 17.02
N GLY A 86 -6.56 14.88 17.75
CA GLY A 86 -5.56 14.97 18.83
C GLY A 86 -4.08 14.92 18.42
N GLY A 87 -3.71 15.36 17.21
CA GLY A 87 -2.30 15.50 16.81
C GLY A 87 -1.57 14.20 16.43
N ARG A 88 -2.28 13.07 16.30
CA ARG A 88 -1.75 11.84 15.69
C ARG A 88 -2.58 11.45 14.47
N VAL A 89 -1.95 11.53 13.31
CA VAL A 89 -2.52 11.13 12.02
C VAL A 89 -2.62 9.60 11.99
N THR A 90 -3.85 9.07 12.02
CA THR A 90 -4.09 7.61 11.93
C THR A 90 -4.74 7.31 10.59
N LYS A 91 -4.18 6.34 9.86
CA LYS A 91 -4.58 5.98 8.49
C LYS A 91 -5.97 5.34 8.50
N ILE A 92 -6.96 5.95 7.84
CA ILE A 92 -8.26 5.30 7.62
C ILE A 92 -8.06 4.27 6.49
N ILE A 93 -8.22 3.00 6.81
CA ILE A 93 -8.09 1.92 5.84
C ILE A 93 -9.48 1.72 5.20
N PRO A 94 -9.59 1.68 3.85
CA PRO A 94 -10.86 1.40 3.18
C PRO A 94 -11.43 0.05 3.65
N THR A 95 -12.74 0.04 3.92
CA THR A 95 -13.53 -1.12 4.43
C THR A 95 -13.47 -2.37 3.54
N ASP A 96 -13.00 -2.25 2.29
CA ASP A 96 -12.88 -3.33 1.30
C ASP A 96 -11.57 -4.15 1.41
N LYS A 97 -10.65 -3.74 2.30
CA LYS A 97 -9.47 -4.57 2.67
C LYS A 97 -9.54 -4.85 4.17
N PRO A 98 -8.98 -5.96 4.68
CA PRO A 98 -8.91 -6.20 6.12
C PRO A 98 -7.99 -5.13 6.75
N GLY A 99 -8.58 -3.98 7.09
CA GLY A 99 -7.87 -2.87 7.72
C GLY A 99 -7.48 -3.17 9.16
N HIS A 100 -8.08 -4.22 9.73
CA HIS A 100 -7.76 -4.72 11.04
C HIS A 100 -6.98 -6.03 10.92
N SER A 101 -5.91 -6.15 11.72
CA SER A 101 -5.23 -7.44 11.80
C SER A 101 -6.13 -8.46 12.50
N ARG A 102 -5.97 -9.75 12.18
CA ARG A 102 -6.71 -10.83 12.88
C ARG A 102 -6.54 -10.78 14.40
N ARG A 103 -5.40 -10.26 14.88
CA ARG A 103 -5.15 -10.08 16.31
C ARG A 103 -6.00 -8.96 16.88
N ASP A 104 -6.08 -7.83 16.19
CA ASP A 104 -6.90 -6.68 16.63
C ASP A 104 -8.39 -7.05 16.69
N VAL A 105 -8.89 -7.78 15.68
CA VAL A 105 -10.28 -8.26 15.67
C VAL A 105 -10.53 -9.25 16.81
N SER A 106 -9.58 -10.15 17.10
CA SER A 106 -9.69 -11.08 18.22
C SER A 106 -9.68 -10.37 19.58
N ALA A 107 -8.85 -9.34 19.73
CA ALA A 107 -8.76 -8.54 20.95
C ALA A 107 -10.05 -7.74 21.15
N PHE A 108 -10.57 -7.11 20.08
CA PHE A 108 -11.85 -6.42 20.09
C PHE A 108 -12.99 -7.34 20.52
N GLY A 109 -13.05 -8.57 20.01
CA GLY A 109 -14.03 -9.56 20.43
C GLY A 109 -13.91 -9.92 21.91
N ALA A 110 -12.69 -10.23 22.38
CA ALA A 110 -12.44 -10.55 23.78
C ALA A 110 -12.81 -9.40 24.73
N ASP A 111 -12.43 -8.16 24.40
CA ASP A 111 -12.76 -6.98 25.19
C ASP A 111 -14.26 -6.69 25.20
N THR A 112 -14.93 -6.92 24.06
CA THR A 112 -16.38 -6.77 23.99
C THR A 112 -17.08 -7.80 24.88
N ILE A 113 -16.61 -9.05 24.94
CA ILE A 113 -17.12 -10.06 25.89
C ILE A 113 -16.88 -9.63 27.34
N ARG A 114 -15.67 -9.16 27.66
CA ARG A 114 -15.35 -8.68 29.03
C ARG A 114 -16.28 -7.57 29.46
N GLN A 115 -16.51 -6.57 28.61
CA GLN A 115 -17.38 -5.44 28.93
C GLN A 115 -18.86 -5.85 28.99
N SER A 116 -19.29 -6.79 28.15
CA SER A 116 -20.70 -7.20 28.09
C SER A 116 -21.13 -8.14 29.21
N PHE A 117 -20.20 -8.96 29.73
CA PHE A 117 -20.46 -9.93 30.80
C PHE A 117 -19.74 -9.58 32.11
N THR A 118 -19.25 -8.35 32.27
CA THR A 118 -18.89 -7.79 33.58
C THR A 118 -19.96 -6.79 33.97
N LEU A 119 -20.88 -7.19 34.85
CA LEU A 119 -22.02 -6.37 35.23
C LEU A 119 -22.06 -6.17 36.74
N ASP A 120 -22.26 -4.92 37.13
CA ASP A 120 -22.47 -4.53 38.53
C ASP A 120 -23.95 -4.31 38.79
N PHE A 121 -24.49 -4.83 39.89
CA PHE A 121 -25.93 -4.75 40.17
C PHE A 121 -26.46 -3.31 40.31
N VAL A 122 -25.59 -2.34 40.62
CA VAL A 122 -25.96 -0.92 40.71
C VAL A 122 -25.91 -0.26 39.33
N HIS A 123 -24.85 -0.53 38.55
CA HIS A 123 -24.54 0.20 37.32
C HIS A 123 -24.85 -0.56 36.02
N TYR A 124 -25.47 -1.74 36.09
CA TYR A 124 -25.68 -2.62 34.93
C TYR A 124 -26.39 -1.93 33.76
N ARG A 125 -27.29 -0.97 34.03
CA ARG A 125 -28.03 -0.25 32.98
C ARG A 125 -27.09 0.61 32.14
N ASP A 126 -26.25 1.40 32.79
CA ASP A 126 -25.30 2.28 32.12
C ASP A 126 -24.22 1.47 31.40
N GLN A 127 -23.76 0.39 32.03
CA GLN A 127 -22.83 -0.56 31.40
C GLN A 127 -23.42 -1.15 30.11
N MET A 128 -24.70 -1.57 30.12
CA MET A 128 -25.37 -2.08 28.92
C MET A 128 -25.56 -1.01 27.84
N THR A 129 -25.88 0.23 28.23
CA THR A 129 -26.04 1.33 27.26
C THR A 129 -24.74 1.63 26.53
N GLN A 130 -23.59 1.58 27.21
CA GLN A 130 -22.27 1.79 26.60
C GLN A 130 -21.91 0.72 25.56
N LEU A 131 -22.46 -0.49 25.66
CA LEU A 131 -22.22 -1.57 24.70
C LEU A 131 -22.84 -1.29 23.32
N GLY A 132 -23.78 -0.35 23.22
CA GLY A 132 -24.39 0.02 21.94
C GLY A 132 -23.36 0.45 20.89
N GLU A 133 -22.20 0.99 21.29
CA GLU A 133 -21.13 1.33 20.35
C GLU A 133 -20.43 0.09 19.77
N ARG A 134 -20.37 -1.02 20.53
CA ARG A 134 -19.65 -2.25 20.13
C ARG A 134 -20.51 -3.27 19.38
N TYR A 135 -21.82 -3.26 19.59
CA TYR A 135 -22.75 -4.19 18.96
C TYR A 135 -23.49 -3.53 17.81
N SER A 136 -23.86 -4.32 16.80
CA SER A 136 -24.95 -3.94 15.91
C SER A 136 -26.29 -4.10 16.63
N GLU A 137 -27.36 -3.51 16.11
CA GLU A 137 -28.71 -3.63 16.69
C GLU A 137 -29.11 -5.11 16.86
N VAL A 138 -28.86 -5.93 15.85
CA VAL A 138 -29.15 -7.38 15.88
C VAL A 138 -28.24 -8.10 16.88
N GLY A 139 -26.94 -7.78 16.90
CA GLY A 139 -25.99 -8.40 17.82
C GLY A 139 -26.30 -8.08 19.29
N PHE A 140 -26.79 -6.87 19.57
CA PHE A 140 -27.20 -6.46 20.92
C PHE A 140 -28.43 -7.24 21.40
N GLN A 141 -29.40 -7.47 20.51
CA GLN A 141 -30.57 -8.29 20.83
C GLN A 141 -30.17 -9.74 21.16
N ASP A 142 -29.22 -10.32 20.43
CA ASP A 142 -28.72 -11.67 20.70
C ASP A 142 -27.99 -11.75 22.05
N TYR A 143 -27.15 -10.74 22.36
CA TYR A 143 -26.53 -10.59 23.68
C TYR A 143 -27.57 -10.52 24.80
N TYR A 144 -28.58 -9.66 24.65
CA TYR A 144 -29.64 -9.50 25.65
C TYR A 144 -30.43 -10.79 25.86
N LYS A 145 -30.78 -11.48 24.77
CA LYS A 145 -31.44 -12.79 24.82
C LYS A 145 -30.59 -13.82 25.56
N ALA A 146 -29.27 -13.86 25.32
CA ALA A 146 -28.37 -14.78 26.01
C ALA A 146 -28.34 -14.53 27.53
N LEU A 147 -28.27 -13.26 27.95
CA LEU A 147 -28.32 -12.89 29.37
C LEU A 147 -29.62 -13.30 30.06
N VAL A 148 -30.75 -13.12 29.36
CA VAL A 148 -32.08 -13.48 29.88
C VAL A 148 -32.25 -14.99 29.94
N ALA A 149 -31.89 -15.71 28.86
CA ALA A 149 -32.02 -17.16 28.78
C ALA A 149 -31.17 -17.89 29.83
N SER A 150 -29.98 -17.36 30.15
CA SER A 150 -29.10 -17.91 31.18
C SER A 150 -29.44 -17.44 32.60
N ASN A 151 -30.56 -16.74 32.81
CA ASN A 151 -30.96 -16.15 34.10
C ASN A 151 -29.91 -15.18 34.73
N LEU A 152 -28.90 -14.76 33.97
CA LEU A 152 -27.84 -13.88 34.45
C LEU A 152 -28.39 -12.49 34.75
N LEU A 153 -29.23 -11.95 33.85
CA LEU A 153 -29.85 -10.64 34.05
C LEU A 153 -30.72 -10.62 35.31
N LYS A 154 -31.44 -11.72 35.56
CA LYS A 154 -32.27 -11.89 36.76
C LYS A 154 -31.43 -11.91 38.02
N ALA A 155 -30.31 -12.65 38.02
CA ALA A 155 -29.39 -12.69 39.15
C ALA A 155 -28.79 -11.31 39.45
N VAL A 156 -28.39 -10.56 38.43
CA VAL A 156 -27.83 -9.22 38.60
C VAL A 156 -28.89 -8.25 39.15
N LYS A 157 -30.08 -8.24 38.55
CA LYS A 157 -31.14 -7.28 38.90
C LYS A 157 -31.88 -7.60 40.19
N ASP A 158 -32.37 -8.84 40.33
CA ASP A 158 -33.29 -9.21 41.40
C ASP A 158 -32.54 -9.74 42.63
N GLN A 159 -31.43 -10.45 42.41
CA GLN A 159 -30.63 -11.05 43.49
C GLN A 159 -29.42 -10.18 43.89
N ARG A 160 -29.25 -9.01 43.26
CA ARG A 160 -28.17 -8.05 43.53
C ARG A 160 -26.78 -8.68 43.46
N MET A 161 -26.56 -9.53 42.46
CA MET A 161 -25.27 -10.19 42.24
C MET A 161 -24.46 -9.46 41.19
N ASN A 162 -23.15 -9.43 41.35
CA ASN A 162 -22.22 -8.98 40.33
C ASN A 162 -21.86 -10.14 39.41
N LEU A 163 -21.85 -9.89 38.11
CA LEU A 163 -21.41 -10.86 37.11
C LEU A 163 -19.94 -10.59 36.80
N TRP A 164 -19.12 -11.62 36.96
CA TRP A 164 -17.73 -11.65 36.56
C TRP A 164 -17.54 -12.60 35.39
N VAL A 165 -16.63 -12.22 34.50
CA VAL A 165 -16.27 -13.01 33.33
C VAL A 165 -14.75 -13.12 33.21
N ASP A 166 -14.28 -14.33 32.96
CA ASP A 166 -12.92 -14.62 32.54
C ASP A 166 -12.93 -15.10 31.08
N VAL A 167 -12.15 -14.43 30.22
CA VAL A 167 -12.15 -14.67 28.77
C VAL A 167 -10.77 -15.16 28.35
N GLY A 168 -10.72 -16.42 27.94
CA GLY A 168 -9.52 -17.03 27.38
C GLY A 168 -9.23 -16.62 25.94
N PRO A 169 -8.12 -17.11 25.35
CA PRO A 169 -7.72 -16.74 24.00
C PRO A 169 -8.74 -17.20 22.96
N GLY A 170 -9.13 -16.29 22.07
CA GLY A 170 -10.05 -16.58 20.98
C GLY A 170 -9.38 -17.29 19.81
N VAL A 171 -10.09 -18.24 19.21
CA VAL A 171 -9.69 -18.91 17.97
C VAL A 171 -10.59 -18.50 16.82
N ILE A 172 -10.02 -18.28 15.64
CA ILE A 172 -10.80 -17.95 14.45
C ILE A 172 -11.43 -19.23 13.88
N ARG A 173 -12.75 -19.24 13.68
CA ARG A 173 -13.45 -20.34 13.01
C ARG A 173 -13.49 -20.14 11.51
N GLY A 174 -13.67 -18.89 11.08
CA GLY A 174 -13.75 -18.54 9.67
C GLY A 174 -13.76 -17.03 9.45
N SER A 175 -13.59 -16.65 8.19
CA SER A 175 -13.70 -15.26 7.75
C SER A 175 -14.20 -15.22 6.32
N GLY A 176 -14.97 -14.19 5.98
CA GLY A 176 -15.49 -14.00 4.64
C GLY A 176 -16.21 -12.67 4.50
N THR A 177 -16.60 -12.33 3.29
CA THR A 177 -17.46 -11.18 3.00
C THR A 177 -18.92 -11.56 3.14
N ILE A 178 -19.69 -10.75 3.87
CA ILE A 178 -21.14 -10.85 4.00
C ILE A 178 -21.72 -9.56 3.44
N GLY A 179 -22.33 -9.65 2.26
CA GLY A 179 -22.67 -8.45 1.47
C GLY A 179 -21.39 -7.69 1.08
N ASP A 180 -21.35 -6.39 1.37
CA ASP A 180 -20.22 -5.51 1.06
C ASP A 180 -19.22 -5.35 2.23
N LYS A 181 -19.43 -6.07 3.33
CA LYS A 181 -18.62 -5.96 4.55
C LYS A 181 -17.85 -7.24 4.82
N PHE A 182 -16.59 -7.11 5.22
CA PHE A 182 -15.81 -8.25 5.68
C PHE A 182 -16.19 -8.63 7.12
N ALA A 183 -16.37 -9.92 7.37
CA ALA A 183 -16.74 -10.48 8.65
C ALA A 183 -15.82 -11.62 9.08
N TRP A 184 -15.66 -11.77 10.39
CA TRP A 184 -14.91 -12.83 11.03
C TRP A 184 -15.77 -13.52 12.08
N GLU A 185 -15.57 -14.82 12.21
CA GLU A 185 -16.17 -15.63 13.26
C GLU A 185 -15.09 -16.13 14.21
N TYR A 186 -15.23 -15.80 15.48
CA TYR A 186 -14.30 -16.19 16.54
C TYR A 186 -15.01 -16.96 17.64
N GLN A 187 -14.32 -17.95 18.21
CA GLN A 187 -14.75 -18.68 19.39
C GLN A 187 -13.87 -18.36 20.58
N TYR A 188 -14.49 -18.04 21.70
CA TYR A 188 -13.82 -17.71 22.95
C TYR A 188 -14.26 -18.69 24.04
N PRO A 189 -13.32 -19.36 24.73
CA PRO A 189 -13.64 -20.01 25.99
C PRO A 189 -13.85 -18.94 27.06
N VAL A 190 -15.00 -19.00 27.72
CA VAL A 190 -15.45 -18.00 28.69
C VAL A 190 -15.88 -18.70 29.97
N THR A 191 -15.48 -18.16 31.12
CA THR A 191 -15.95 -18.62 32.43
C THR A 191 -16.74 -17.49 33.07
N LEU A 192 -18.00 -17.77 33.45
CA LEU A 192 -18.88 -16.83 34.12
C LEU A 192 -19.04 -17.20 35.59
N LYS A 193 -19.08 -16.19 36.46
CA LYS A 193 -19.33 -16.35 37.90
C LYS A 193 -20.23 -15.22 38.38
N LEU A 194 -21.27 -15.57 39.14
CA LEU A 194 -22.07 -14.60 39.88
C LEU A 194 -21.57 -14.51 41.31
N ASP A 195 -21.38 -13.28 41.81
CA ASP A 195 -20.89 -13.01 43.15
C ASP A 195 -21.81 -12.02 43.85
N GLY A 196 -22.43 -12.43 44.95
CA GLY A 196 -23.31 -11.60 45.77
C GLY A 196 -22.77 -11.47 47.19
N GLN A 197 -23.37 -10.57 47.98
CA GLN A 197 -22.91 -10.33 49.35
C GLN A 197 -23.11 -11.52 50.30
N GLN A 198 -24.05 -12.42 50.02
CA GLN A 198 -24.41 -13.55 50.89
C GLN A 198 -24.24 -14.92 50.22
N SER A 199 -24.21 -14.97 48.89
CA SER A 199 -24.07 -16.21 48.12
C SER A 199 -23.42 -15.93 46.77
N GLY A 200 -22.75 -16.94 46.20
CA GLY A 200 -22.16 -16.89 44.87
C GLY A 200 -22.53 -18.13 44.08
N SER A 201 -22.49 -18.04 42.75
CA SER A 201 -22.63 -19.21 41.89
C SER A 201 -21.26 -19.87 41.69
N PRO A 202 -21.22 -21.20 41.51
CA PRO A 202 -20.01 -21.84 41.00
C PRO A 202 -19.65 -21.26 39.62
N PRO A 203 -18.36 -21.19 39.27
CA PRO A 203 -17.94 -20.80 37.93
C PRO A 203 -18.49 -21.75 36.87
N GLN A 204 -19.09 -21.21 35.82
CA GLN A 204 -19.65 -21.97 34.70
C GLN A 204 -18.87 -21.65 33.42
N ARG A 205 -18.50 -22.69 32.67
CA ARG A 205 -17.72 -22.56 31.44
C ARG A 205 -18.60 -22.63 30.20
N PHE A 206 -18.37 -21.70 29.29
CA PHE A 206 -19.09 -21.54 28.02
C PHE A 206 -18.09 -21.36 26.88
N ILE A 207 -18.54 -21.66 25.66
CA ILE A 207 -17.89 -21.23 24.43
C ILE A 207 -18.78 -20.20 23.77
N PHE A 208 -18.26 -18.98 23.62
CA PHE A 208 -18.95 -17.90 22.93
C PHE A 208 -18.46 -17.83 21.49
N THR A 209 -19.39 -17.90 20.55
CA THR A 209 -19.11 -17.66 19.12
C THR A 209 -19.58 -16.26 18.77
N LEU A 210 -18.64 -15.39 18.41
CA LEU A 210 -18.90 -14.01 18.01
C LEU A 210 -18.66 -13.86 16.52
N ARG A 211 -19.62 -13.21 15.84
CA ARG A 211 -19.43 -12.73 14.47
C ARG A 211 -19.17 -11.24 14.48
N ILE A 212 -17.98 -10.84 14.08
CA ILE A 212 -17.52 -9.45 14.06
C ILE A 212 -17.49 -9.00 12.60
N GLN A 213 -18.06 -7.85 12.28
CA GLN A 213 -18.01 -7.27 10.93
C GLN A 213 -17.34 -5.90 10.95
N GLN A 214 -16.74 -5.52 9.82
CA GLN A 214 -16.27 -4.16 9.61
C GLN A 214 -17.44 -3.19 9.46
N THR A 215 -17.24 -1.98 9.95
CA THR A 215 -18.20 -0.89 9.82
C THR A 215 -17.47 0.43 9.59
N ASP A 216 -18.21 1.47 9.20
CA ASP A 216 -17.62 2.79 8.96
C ASP A 216 -17.15 3.40 10.30
N VAL A 217 -15.88 3.81 10.35
CA VAL A 217 -15.27 4.50 11.50
C VAL A 217 -15.99 5.79 11.87
N ARG A 218 -16.72 6.40 10.91
CA ARG A 218 -17.55 7.59 11.14
C ARG A 218 -18.80 7.31 11.97
N VAL A 219 -19.27 6.06 11.96
CA VAL A 219 -20.47 5.64 12.70
C VAL A 219 -20.09 5.01 14.03
N LYS A 220 -19.04 4.18 14.04
CA LYS A 220 -18.51 3.53 15.25
C LYS A 220 -16.99 3.69 15.29
N ASN A 221 -16.47 4.28 16.37
CA ASN A 221 -15.06 4.67 16.46
C ASN A 221 -14.10 3.48 16.28
N ALA A 222 -14.50 2.28 16.68
CA ALA A 222 -13.69 1.07 16.55
C ALA A 222 -13.56 0.55 15.10
N GLY A 223 -14.40 0.99 14.15
CA GLY A 223 -14.47 0.43 12.80
C GLY A 223 -14.93 -1.04 12.74
N LEU A 224 -15.35 -1.60 13.88
CA LEU A 224 -15.78 -2.98 14.06
C LEU A 224 -17.07 -3.02 14.88
N GLU A 225 -17.92 -3.98 14.59
CA GLU A 225 -19.13 -4.25 15.37
C GLU A 225 -19.41 -5.75 15.48
N VAL A 226 -19.96 -6.17 16.62
CA VAL A 226 -20.41 -7.54 16.84
C VAL A 226 -21.85 -7.67 16.34
N THR A 227 -22.06 -8.57 15.39
CA THR A 227 -23.36 -8.78 14.72
C THR A 227 -24.16 -9.93 15.27
N GLN A 228 -23.50 -10.86 15.95
CA GLN A 228 -24.12 -12.07 16.46
C GLN A 228 -23.29 -12.59 17.63
N VAL A 229 -24.00 -13.04 18.67
CA VAL A 229 -23.42 -13.71 19.83
C VAL A 229 -24.17 -15.01 20.03
N ILE A 230 -23.44 -16.12 19.98
CA ILE A 230 -23.98 -17.45 20.28
C ILE A 230 -23.26 -17.97 21.51
N THR A 231 -24.03 -18.33 22.53
CA THR A 231 -23.51 -18.95 23.75
C THR A 231 -23.77 -20.45 23.70
N THR A 232 -22.73 -21.25 23.92
CA THR A 232 -22.84 -22.72 24.01
C THR A 232 -22.18 -23.19 25.30
N ASN A 233 -22.76 -24.20 25.97
CA ASN A 233 -22.14 -24.79 27.15
C ASN A 233 -20.85 -25.53 26.75
N ALA A 234 -19.77 -25.31 27.50
CA ALA A 234 -18.57 -26.13 27.39
C ALA A 234 -18.81 -27.39 28.23
N ASN A 235 -19.46 -28.38 27.61
CA ASN A 235 -19.75 -29.68 28.23
C ASN A 235 -18.46 -30.49 28.43
#